data_AF-A0A1F9MNG8-F1
#
_entry.id   AF-A0A1F9MNG8-F1
#
_cell.length_a   1.000
_cell.length_b   1.000
_cell.length_c   1.000
_cell.angle_alpha   90.00
_cell.angle_beta   90.00
_cell.angle_gamma   90.00
#
_symmetry.space_group_name_H-M   'P 1'
#
loop_
_entity.id
_entity.type
_entity.pdbx_description
1 polymer ?
#
loop_
_entity_poly.entity_id
_entity_poly.type
_entity_poly.pdbx_seq_one_letter_code
_entity_poly.pdbx_strand_id
1 'polypeptide(L)'
;MTQEVCYWYLCFVPPETTTTIAPKIFGFAEFITALALLIVLYTIVDIRYRFRLSIAPGALHPVTFALIAIIGAVSLLSEVWIFQGWWLPKTVGLSKAIWQALFGALFLSMSLTWIYYAFISPPVFCKRNAKRFAQGLYHVVLKGNEAELAIIANELSRSAIPLVKYSRRLQPRFSYKDKVSEQDNKRKKPEVGDYAHDLLLLIANRKLCRHIVESSPVTALAIFESMSNEKKYDIPIGQFAKNVSTEAIANKDSILYHEGSGFSSGLIGYLKPWSQTIYGNFDLIEALAVNFGSPLDIDYRARWSWDAEQWKAYCRAISVAFAGFLTSGKSNIHSYAIFRAIHDVEDAFRDVYKLNEIGNELPKNDIYERLDVVVSFVTEAISLIDKQMTLPQVTELRRRDYNKEEDIYDLLADLMFKILFSASSVPGPPDKCWAIHYNATWSRFFDFMSKRKAVKIVQFKLRRLLYNEVARMTKMPNYKGARILGLLLNVMGTEVSTGKDGFGREYKPLAKAVHAWTKRSYLKIYDDLPDVAEAVLIGGISYDANERRLVKTYLKGLSKEASCQYLNLDHSLVSDIPLG
;
A
#
# COMPACT_ATOMS: atom_id res chain seq x y z
N MET A 1 -77.64 39.99 -4.54
CA MET A 1 -78.10 38.59 -4.52
C MET A 1 -77.03 37.75 -5.21
N THR A 2 -76.21 37.04 -4.44
CA THR A 2 -75.24 36.07 -4.95
C THR A 2 -76.01 34.81 -5.35
N GLN A 3 -76.12 34.53 -6.65
CA GLN A 3 -76.68 33.25 -7.11
C GLN A 3 -75.69 32.14 -6.77
N GLU A 4 -75.92 31.47 -5.65
CA GLU A 4 -75.22 30.23 -5.30
C GLU A 4 -75.88 29.10 -6.09
N VAL A 5 -75.06 28.31 -6.79
CA VAL A 5 -75.54 27.12 -7.48
C VAL A 5 -74.95 25.91 -6.82
N CYS A 6 -75.79 25.11 -6.18
CA CYS A 6 -75.38 23.91 -5.47
C CYS A 6 -75.76 22.66 -6.27
N TYR A 7 -74.79 21.79 -6.48
CA TYR A 7 -74.99 20.42 -6.96
C TYR A 7 -74.59 19.45 -5.83
N TRP A 8 -75.57 18.69 -5.32
CA TRP A 8 -75.41 17.78 -4.17
C TRP A 8 -74.75 18.45 -2.94
N TYR A 9 -73.50 18.11 -2.61
CA TYR A 9 -72.74 18.67 -1.48
C TYR A 9 -71.73 19.76 -1.88
N LEU A 10 -71.74 20.21 -3.14
CA LEU A 10 -70.83 21.23 -3.67
C LEU A 10 -71.64 22.48 -4.06
N CYS A 11 -71.52 23.54 -3.28
CA CYS A 11 -72.07 24.85 -3.61
C CYS A 11 -71.02 25.69 -4.32
N PHE A 12 -71.37 26.32 -5.43
CA PHE A 12 -70.49 27.18 -6.20
C PHE A 12 -70.94 28.64 -6.07
N VAL A 13 -69.98 29.54 -5.85
CA VAL A 13 -70.21 31.00 -5.77
C VAL A 13 -69.38 31.67 -6.86
N PRO A 14 -69.92 32.69 -7.57
CA PRO A 14 -69.09 33.51 -8.44
C PRO A 14 -67.96 34.16 -7.63
N PRO A 15 -66.75 34.32 -8.19
CA PRO A 15 -65.65 34.96 -7.49
C PRO A 15 -66.10 36.36 -7.04
N GLU A 16 -66.02 36.63 -5.74
CA GLU A 16 -66.39 37.92 -5.16
C GLU A 16 -65.60 39.05 -5.84
N THR A 17 -66.27 39.87 -6.66
CA THR A 17 -65.73 41.10 -7.26
C THR A 17 -65.70 42.26 -6.27
N THR A 18 -65.45 41.99 -4.99
CA THR A 18 -65.41 43.00 -3.93
C THR A 18 -63.98 43.16 -3.43
N THR A 19 -63.31 44.19 -3.95
CA THR A 19 -62.48 45.19 -3.24
C THR A 19 -61.99 44.91 -1.82
N THR A 20 -61.47 43.72 -1.55
CA THR A 20 -60.43 43.48 -0.54
C THR A 20 -59.44 42.55 -1.20
N ILE A 21 -58.25 43.07 -1.46
CA ILE A 21 -57.14 42.36 -2.07
C ILE A 21 -56.81 41.19 -1.14
N ALA A 22 -57.37 40.01 -1.40
CA ALA A 22 -56.93 38.79 -0.73
C ALA A 22 -55.41 38.70 -0.96
N PRO A 23 -54.59 38.68 0.12
CA PRO A 23 -53.15 38.81 -0.02
C PRO A 23 -52.63 37.64 -0.86
N LYS A 24 -51.96 37.97 -1.97
CA LYS A 24 -51.30 36.99 -2.84
C LYS A 24 -50.05 36.49 -2.11
N ILE A 25 -50.08 35.24 -1.67
CA ILE A 25 -48.97 34.63 -0.91
C ILE A 25 -47.96 33.97 -1.86
N PHE A 26 -48.45 33.23 -2.86
CA PHE A 26 -47.62 32.51 -3.84
C PHE A 26 -48.41 32.27 -5.13
N GLY A 27 -48.01 32.88 -6.24
CA GLY A 27 -48.61 32.71 -7.55
C GLY A 27 -47.62 32.21 -8.61
N PHE A 28 -48.04 32.24 -9.88
CA PHE A 28 -47.24 31.72 -10.98
C PHE A 28 -45.95 32.52 -11.19
N ALA A 29 -46.02 33.85 -11.09
CA ALA A 29 -44.86 34.71 -11.20
C ALA A 29 -43.81 34.40 -10.11
N GLU A 30 -44.22 34.22 -8.86
CA GLU A 30 -43.35 33.88 -7.73
C GLU A 30 -42.78 32.46 -7.86
N PHE A 31 -43.56 31.53 -8.42
CA PHE A 31 -43.08 30.19 -8.75
C PHE A 31 -41.99 30.22 -9.82
N ILE A 32 -42.18 30.97 -10.92
CA ILE A 32 -41.18 31.07 -11.99
C ILE A 32 -39.89 31.73 -11.51
N THR A 33 -39.98 32.79 -10.70
CA THR A 33 -38.78 33.45 -10.14
C THR A 33 -38.03 32.51 -9.20
N ALA A 34 -38.73 31.78 -8.32
CA ALA A 34 -38.12 30.81 -7.42
C ALA A 34 -37.53 29.60 -8.16
N LEU A 35 -38.20 29.11 -9.21
CA LEU A 35 -37.71 28.04 -10.07
C LEU A 35 -36.46 28.48 -10.84
N ALA A 36 -36.44 29.70 -11.39
CA ALA A 36 -35.29 30.25 -12.09
C ALA A 36 -34.08 30.33 -11.15
N LEU A 37 -34.26 30.81 -9.92
CA LEU A 37 -33.22 30.83 -8.89
C LEU A 37 -32.71 29.42 -8.58
N LEU A 38 -33.61 28.44 -8.43
CA LEU A 38 -33.26 27.05 -8.15
C LEU A 38 -32.46 26.40 -9.29
N ILE A 39 -32.82 26.68 -10.55
CA ILE A 39 -32.08 26.20 -11.73
C ILE A 39 -30.68 26.84 -11.78
N VAL A 40 -30.59 28.16 -11.60
CA VAL A 40 -29.30 28.87 -11.55
C VAL A 40 -28.42 28.30 -10.46
N LEU A 41 -28.97 28.13 -9.24
CA LEU A 41 -28.25 27.51 -8.13
C LEU A 41 -27.76 26.11 -8.51
N TYR A 42 -28.62 25.25 -9.07
CA TYR A 42 -28.23 23.91 -9.49
C TYR A 42 -27.10 23.90 -10.53
N THR A 43 -27.11 24.85 -11.47
CA THR A 43 -26.06 24.95 -12.50
C THR A 43 -24.71 25.42 -11.97
N ILE A 44 -24.69 26.24 -10.91
CA ILE A 44 -23.47 26.78 -10.28
C ILE A 44 -22.91 25.83 -9.22
N VAL A 45 -23.78 25.03 -8.61
CA VAL A 45 -23.43 24.13 -7.51
C VAL A 45 -22.42 23.05 -7.94
N ASP A 46 -21.38 22.91 -7.11
CA ASP A 46 -20.25 22.00 -7.28
C ASP A 46 -20.66 20.51 -7.34
N ILE A 47 -19.80 19.68 -7.95
CA ILE A 47 -20.02 18.24 -8.13
C ILE A 47 -20.29 17.51 -6.81
N ARG A 48 -19.69 17.97 -5.69
CA ARG A 48 -19.93 17.43 -4.35
C ARG A 48 -21.42 17.31 -4.04
N TYR A 49 -22.16 18.39 -4.28
CA TYR A 49 -23.58 18.49 -3.93
C TYR A 49 -24.45 17.76 -4.94
N ARG A 50 -24.11 17.81 -6.24
CA ARG A 50 -24.80 17.01 -7.26
C ARG A 50 -24.67 15.52 -6.98
N PHE A 51 -23.49 15.07 -6.55
CA PHE A 51 -23.27 13.70 -6.13
C PHE A 51 -24.13 13.34 -4.92
N ARG A 52 -24.12 14.15 -3.85
CA ARG A 52 -24.97 13.96 -2.66
C ARG A 52 -26.45 13.81 -3.03
N LEU A 53 -26.97 14.67 -3.91
CA LEU A 53 -28.35 14.59 -4.37
C LEU A 53 -28.64 13.31 -5.17
N SER A 54 -27.68 12.86 -6.00
CA SER A 54 -27.83 11.64 -6.81
C SER A 54 -27.89 10.35 -5.97
N ILE A 55 -27.22 10.34 -4.82
CA ILE A 55 -27.13 9.17 -3.92
C ILE A 55 -28.16 9.21 -2.76
N ALA A 56 -29.09 10.16 -2.78
CA ALA A 56 -30.11 10.28 -1.75
C ALA A 56 -31.04 9.03 -1.70
N PRO A 57 -31.58 8.68 -0.52
CA PRO A 57 -32.42 7.49 -0.35
C PRO A 57 -33.75 7.56 -1.11
N GLY A 58 -34.23 8.76 -1.45
CA GLY A 58 -35.41 8.98 -2.28
C GLY A 58 -35.08 9.19 -3.76
N ALA A 59 -36.07 9.01 -4.63
CA ALA A 59 -35.94 9.38 -6.05
C ALA A 59 -36.09 10.90 -6.21
N LEU A 60 -35.16 11.67 -5.62
CA LEU A 60 -35.29 13.13 -5.53
C LEU A 60 -35.47 13.77 -6.91
N HIS A 61 -34.62 13.44 -7.89
CA HIS A 61 -34.71 14.02 -9.23
C HIS A 61 -36.08 13.87 -9.93
N PRO A 62 -36.63 12.65 -10.11
CA PRO A 62 -37.93 12.51 -10.76
C PRO A 62 -39.08 13.07 -9.92
N VAL A 63 -39.01 12.96 -8.59
CA VAL A 63 -40.04 13.52 -7.69
C VAL A 63 -40.03 15.04 -7.77
N THR A 64 -38.86 15.68 -7.72
CA THR A 64 -38.77 17.14 -7.83
C THR A 64 -39.19 17.62 -9.20
N PHE A 65 -38.82 16.91 -10.27
CA PHE A 65 -39.26 17.28 -11.62
C PHE A 65 -40.79 17.19 -11.75
N ALA A 66 -41.39 16.11 -11.26
CA ALA A 66 -42.85 15.95 -11.25
C ALA A 66 -43.55 17.01 -10.39
N LEU A 67 -43.02 17.30 -9.19
CA LEU A 67 -43.58 18.33 -8.32
C LEU A 67 -43.47 19.73 -8.93
N ILE A 68 -42.33 20.09 -9.54
CA ILE A 68 -42.16 21.36 -10.25
C ILE A 68 -43.19 21.48 -11.37
N ALA A 69 -43.36 20.42 -12.18
CA ALA A 69 -44.33 20.42 -13.27
C ALA A 69 -45.78 20.56 -12.76
N ILE A 70 -46.15 19.84 -11.70
CA ILE A 70 -47.49 19.90 -11.09
C ILE A 70 -47.75 21.27 -10.47
N ILE A 71 -46.82 21.78 -9.65
CA ILE A 71 -46.97 23.10 -9.00
C ILE A 71 -47.06 24.20 -10.07
N GLY A 72 -46.24 24.14 -11.11
CA GLY A 72 -46.27 25.09 -12.22
C GLY A 72 -47.57 25.05 -13.01
N ALA A 73 -48.03 23.85 -13.39
CA ALA A 73 -49.28 23.69 -14.15
C ALA A 73 -50.50 24.11 -13.31
N VAL A 74 -50.57 23.69 -12.05
CA VAL A 74 -51.70 24.01 -11.17
C VAL A 74 -51.71 25.49 -10.78
N SER A 75 -50.54 26.11 -10.53
CA SER A 75 -50.48 27.55 -10.26
C SER A 75 -50.93 28.38 -11.47
N LEU A 76 -50.49 28.02 -12.68
CA LEU A 76 -50.96 28.65 -13.92
C LEU A 76 -52.47 28.48 -14.12
N LEU A 77 -52.98 27.24 -14.03
CA LEU A 77 -54.40 26.95 -14.16
C LEU A 77 -55.23 27.70 -13.11
N SER A 78 -54.74 27.80 -11.88
CA SER A 78 -55.43 28.53 -10.80
C SER A 78 -55.53 30.03 -11.09
N GLU A 79 -54.49 30.65 -11.67
CA GLU A 79 -54.54 32.07 -12.04
C GLU A 79 -55.46 32.29 -13.25
N VAL A 80 -55.41 31.41 -14.25
CA VAL A 80 -56.32 31.48 -15.43
C VAL A 80 -57.77 31.29 -15.01
N TRP A 81 -58.05 30.31 -14.14
CA TRP A 81 -59.38 30.03 -13.60
C TRP A 81 -59.98 31.26 -12.90
N ILE A 82 -59.17 31.93 -12.08
CA ILE A 82 -59.58 33.13 -11.34
C ILE A 82 -59.71 34.34 -12.28
N PHE A 83 -58.80 34.50 -13.25
CA PHE A 83 -58.84 35.59 -14.21
C PHE A 83 -60.08 35.52 -15.13
N GLN A 84 -60.48 34.31 -15.54
CA GLN A 84 -61.69 34.11 -16.35
C GLN A 84 -63.00 34.15 -15.54
N GLY A 85 -62.92 34.37 -14.22
CA GLY A 85 -64.11 34.53 -13.38
C GLY A 85 -64.89 33.24 -13.14
N TRP A 86 -64.27 32.07 -13.25
CA TRP A 86 -64.96 30.80 -13.08
C TRP A 86 -65.36 30.54 -11.63
N TRP A 87 -66.44 29.78 -11.43
CA TRP A 87 -67.08 29.62 -10.14
C TRP A 87 -66.22 28.82 -9.15
N LEU A 88 -66.23 29.22 -7.88
CA LEU A 88 -65.46 28.57 -6.82
C LEU A 88 -66.35 27.71 -5.93
N PRO A 89 -65.95 26.46 -5.59
CA PRO A 89 -66.69 25.64 -4.66
C PRO A 89 -66.55 26.16 -3.21
N LYS A 90 -67.66 26.60 -2.62
CA LYS A 90 -67.81 27.14 -1.25
C LYS A 90 -67.63 26.07 -0.16
N THR A 91 -67.93 24.81 -0.46
CA THR A 91 -68.06 23.76 0.57
C THR A 91 -66.75 23.13 1.02
N VAL A 92 -65.61 23.46 0.41
CA VAL A 92 -64.32 22.81 0.74
C VAL A 92 -63.45 23.63 1.71
N GLY A 93 -63.92 24.79 2.20
CA GLY A 93 -63.18 25.61 3.19
C GLY A 93 -61.82 26.13 2.71
N LEU A 94 -61.51 25.95 1.43
CA LEU A 94 -60.22 26.26 0.85
C LEU A 94 -60.29 27.60 0.14
N SER A 95 -59.92 28.67 0.86
CA SER A 95 -59.75 29.98 0.25
C SER A 95 -58.55 29.99 -0.71
N LYS A 96 -58.55 30.94 -1.66
CA LYS A 96 -57.42 31.18 -2.58
C LYS A 96 -56.09 31.26 -1.84
N ALA A 97 -56.06 31.95 -0.69
CA ALA A 97 -54.87 32.11 0.12
C ALA A 97 -54.38 30.77 0.71
N ILE A 98 -55.28 29.88 1.11
CA ILE A 98 -54.92 28.58 1.70
C ILE A 98 -54.29 27.64 0.67
N TRP A 99 -54.86 27.53 -0.53
CA TRP A 99 -54.25 26.70 -1.58
C TRP A 99 -52.92 27.29 -2.08
N GLN A 100 -52.82 28.61 -2.25
CA GLN A 100 -51.56 29.27 -2.61
C GLN A 100 -50.49 29.07 -1.53
N ALA A 101 -50.85 29.21 -0.25
CA ALA A 101 -49.94 28.95 0.86
C ALA A 101 -49.49 27.47 0.89
N LEU A 102 -50.38 26.52 0.58
CA LEU A 102 -50.04 25.10 0.52
C LEU A 102 -49.04 24.80 -0.61
N PHE A 103 -49.21 25.39 -1.79
CA PHE A 103 -48.24 25.23 -2.88
C PHE A 103 -46.89 25.89 -2.59
N GLY A 104 -46.92 27.10 -2.01
CA GLY A 104 -45.71 27.77 -1.54
C GLY A 104 -44.96 26.94 -0.48
N ALA A 105 -45.70 26.38 0.50
CA ALA A 105 -45.14 25.52 1.54
C ALA A 105 -44.58 24.22 0.96
N LEU A 106 -45.24 23.62 -0.04
CA LEU A 106 -44.77 22.40 -0.70
C LEU A 106 -43.50 22.65 -1.52
N PHE A 107 -43.44 23.76 -2.26
CA PHE A 107 -42.25 24.19 -2.99
C PHE A 107 -41.08 24.50 -2.02
N LEU A 108 -41.36 25.19 -0.92
CA LEU A 108 -40.38 25.47 0.13
C LEU A 108 -39.87 24.19 0.78
N SER A 109 -40.76 23.25 1.13
CA SER A 109 -40.41 21.95 1.71
C SER A 109 -39.51 21.13 0.78
N MET A 110 -39.81 21.12 -0.54
CA MET A 110 -38.97 20.48 -1.55
C MET A 110 -37.57 21.11 -1.59
N SER A 111 -37.49 22.45 -1.60
CA SER A 111 -36.22 23.19 -1.62
C SER A 111 -35.42 22.96 -0.33
N LEU A 112 -36.07 22.96 0.83
CA LEU A 112 -35.46 22.63 2.12
C LEU A 112 -34.97 21.18 2.18
N THR A 113 -35.68 20.23 1.57
CA THR A 113 -35.23 18.83 1.49
C THR A 113 -33.96 18.71 0.66
N TRP A 114 -33.87 19.46 -0.45
CA TRP A 114 -32.66 19.56 -1.26
C TRP A 114 -31.49 20.15 -0.46
N ILE A 115 -31.72 21.28 0.22
CA ILE A 115 -30.71 21.93 1.06
C ILE A 115 -30.26 21.00 2.19
N TYR A 116 -31.21 20.27 2.80
CA TYR A 116 -30.94 19.33 3.88
C TYR A 116 -29.97 18.23 3.43
N TYR A 117 -30.23 17.55 2.32
CA TYR A 117 -29.34 16.49 1.83
C TYR A 117 -28.05 17.01 1.19
N ALA A 118 -28.09 18.19 0.58
CA ALA A 118 -26.90 18.79 -0.02
C ALA A 118 -25.92 19.30 1.05
N PHE A 119 -26.41 20.01 2.09
CA PHE A 119 -25.56 20.76 3.01
C PHE A 119 -25.59 20.26 4.46
N ILE A 120 -26.76 19.91 5.00
CA ILE A 120 -26.95 19.66 6.45
C ILE A 120 -26.60 18.23 6.82
N SER A 121 -27.23 17.24 6.17
CA SER A 121 -27.04 15.82 6.46
C SER A 121 -26.79 15.04 5.15
N PRO A 122 -25.53 15.01 4.70
CA PRO A 122 -25.18 14.30 3.48
C PRO A 122 -25.50 12.81 3.58
N PRO A 123 -26.09 12.22 2.53
CA PRO A 123 -26.47 10.81 2.53
C PRO A 123 -25.24 9.90 2.65
N VAL A 124 -25.35 8.93 3.55
CA VAL A 124 -24.37 7.87 3.78
C VAL A 124 -24.88 6.57 3.14
N PHE A 125 -23.97 5.67 2.73
CA PHE A 125 -24.34 4.36 2.23
C PHE A 125 -25.23 3.59 3.23
N CYS A 126 -26.41 3.18 2.77
CA CYS A 126 -27.42 2.48 3.56
C CYS A 126 -28.31 1.60 2.68
N LYS A 127 -29.19 0.81 3.30
CA LYS A 127 -30.09 -0.10 2.57
C LYS A 127 -31.00 0.61 1.56
N ARG A 128 -31.38 1.86 1.83
CA ARG A 128 -32.33 2.64 1.00
C ARG A 128 -31.68 3.29 -0.22
N ASN A 129 -30.39 3.58 -0.19
CA ASN A 129 -29.67 4.20 -1.30
C ASN A 129 -28.63 3.30 -1.97
N ALA A 130 -28.42 2.06 -1.51
CA ALA A 130 -27.35 1.17 -2.00
C ALA A 130 -27.20 1.13 -3.52
N LYS A 131 -28.31 0.89 -4.25
CA LYS A 131 -28.32 0.86 -5.72
C LYS A 131 -27.93 2.21 -6.34
N ARG A 132 -28.50 3.31 -5.85
CA ARG A 132 -28.21 4.66 -6.38
C ARG A 132 -26.79 5.08 -6.08
N PHE A 133 -26.29 4.74 -4.89
CA PHE A 133 -24.92 5.00 -4.50
C PHE A 133 -23.93 4.27 -5.42
N ALA A 134 -24.17 2.97 -5.67
CA ALA A 134 -23.38 2.18 -6.62
C ALA A 134 -23.39 2.77 -8.03
N GLN A 135 -24.56 3.11 -8.56
CA GLN A 135 -24.69 3.71 -9.89
C GLN A 135 -24.04 5.10 -9.99
N GLY A 136 -24.22 5.95 -8.97
CA GLY A 136 -23.63 7.29 -8.91
C GLY A 136 -22.11 7.23 -8.87
N LEU A 137 -21.54 6.39 -8.00
CA LEU A 137 -20.10 6.23 -7.92
C LEU A 137 -19.53 5.62 -9.21
N TYR A 138 -20.19 4.60 -9.76
CA TYR A 138 -19.79 3.98 -11.02
C TYR A 138 -19.72 5.00 -12.16
N HIS A 139 -20.74 5.87 -12.27
CA HIS A 139 -20.75 6.90 -13.31
C HIS A 139 -19.60 7.91 -13.15
N VAL A 140 -19.30 8.34 -11.92
CA VAL A 140 -18.20 9.27 -11.67
C VAL A 140 -16.84 8.63 -11.97
N VAL A 141 -16.63 7.39 -11.53
CA VAL A 141 -15.39 6.65 -11.81
C VAL A 141 -15.21 6.40 -13.30
N LEU A 142 -16.28 6.04 -14.01
CA LEU A 142 -16.24 5.81 -15.46
C LEU A 142 -15.98 7.09 -16.25
N LYS A 143 -16.60 8.22 -15.85
CA LYS A 143 -16.36 9.53 -16.46
C LYS A 143 -14.91 9.98 -16.27
N GLY A 144 -14.31 9.68 -15.11
CA GLY A 144 -12.88 9.81 -14.89
C GLY A 144 -12.35 11.25 -14.86
N ASN A 145 -13.19 12.26 -14.60
CA ASN A 145 -12.74 13.64 -14.44
C ASN A 145 -11.94 13.81 -13.14
N GLU A 146 -10.70 14.31 -13.23
CA GLU A 146 -9.77 14.38 -12.10
C GLU A 146 -10.28 15.25 -10.94
N ALA A 147 -10.84 16.43 -11.24
CA ALA A 147 -11.38 17.32 -10.21
C ALA A 147 -12.59 16.70 -9.50
N GLU A 148 -13.44 16.01 -10.26
CA GLU A 148 -14.61 15.31 -9.69
C GLU A 148 -14.18 14.14 -8.81
N LEU A 149 -13.20 13.34 -9.25
CA LEU A 149 -12.68 12.21 -8.47
C LEU A 149 -12.05 12.65 -7.15
N ALA A 150 -11.29 13.75 -7.14
CA ALA A 150 -10.69 14.29 -5.91
C ALA A 150 -11.74 14.69 -4.87
N ILE A 151 -12.85 15.29 -5.32
CA ILE A 151 -13.97 15.70 -4.47
C ILE A 151 -14.75 14.48 -3.97
N ILE A 152 -15.05 13.52 -4.86
CA ILE A 152 -15.81 12.31 -4.51
C ILE A 152 -14.99 11.37 -3.61
N ALA A 153 -13.68 11.29 -3.79
CA ALA A 153 -12.78 10.57 -2.88
C ALA A 153 -13.06 10.98 -1.43
N ASN A 154 -13.14 12.28 -1.15
CA ASN A 154 -13.43 12.76 0.21
C ASN A 154 -14.84 12.44 0.71
N GLU A 155 -15.85 12.46 -0.16
CA GLU A 155 -17.21 12.11 0.22
C GLU A 155 -17.38 10.63 0.57
N LEU A 156 -16.54 9.74 -0.01
CA LEU A 156 -16.57 8.31 0.30
C LEU A 156 -16.21 8.00 1.75
N SER A 157 -15.35 8.81 2.40
CA SER A 157 -14.96 8.62 3.81
C SER A 157 -16.16 8.43 4.75
N ARG A 158 -17.24 9.18 4.54
CA ARG A 158 -18.47 9.13 5.35
C ARG A 158 -19.18 7.78 5.27
N SER A 159 -18.97 7.05 4.18
CA SER A 159 -19.58 5.75 3.91
C SER A 159 -18.65 4.57 4.22
N ALA A 160 -17.43 4.81 4.72
CA ALA A 160 -16.47 3.75 5.04
C ALA A 160 -17.04 2.70 6.01
N ILE A 161 -17.59 3.15 7.15
CA ILE A 161 -18.13 2.24 8.18
C ILE A 161 -19.28 1.40 7.61
N PRO A 162 -20.33 1.98 6.98
CA PRO A 162 -21.42 1.17 6.44
C PRO A 162 -21.01 0.26 5.29
N LEU A 163 -20.05 0.66 4.45
CA LEU A 163 -19.54 -0.19 3.37
C LEU A 163 -18.90 -1.45 3.92
N VAL A 164 -17.99 -1.33 4.90
CA VAL A 164 -17.36 -2.48 5.56
C VAL A 164 -18.39 -3.33 6.28
N LYS A 165 -19.29 -2.71 7.05
CA LYS A 165 -20.32 -3.40 7.84
C LYS A 165 -21.26 -4.22 6.97
N TYR A 166 -21.82 -3.63 5.91
CA TYR A 166 -22.81 -4.29 5.06
C TYR A 166 -22.20 -5.20 3.99
N SER A 167 -20.92 -5.04 3.62
CA SER A 167 -20.29 -5.85 2.57
C SER A 167 -20.40 -7.36 2.82
N ARG A 168 -20.69 -8.11 1.76
CA ARG A 168 -20.72 -9.58 1.85
C ARG A 168 -19.31 -10.13 2.07
N ARG A 169 -19.19 -11.12 2.95
CA ARG A 169 -17.95 -11.84 3.21
C ARG A 169 -17.57 -12.72 2.01
N LEU A 170 -16.29 -12.77 1.68
CA LEU A 170 -15.71 -13.65 0.68
C LEU A 170 -15.89 -15.11 1.14
N GLN A 171 -16.38 -15.95 0.25
CA GLN A 171 -16.41 -17.39 0.52
C GLN A 171 -15.00 -17.97 0.38
N PRO A 172 -14.60 -18.94 1.22
CA PRO A 172 -13.31 -19.60 1.09
C PRO A 172 -13.17 -20.26 -0.29
N ARG A 173 -12.03 -20.05 -0.96
CA ARG A 173 -11.68 -20.63 -2.27
C ARG A 173 -11.72 -22.18 -2.32
N PHE A 174 -11.77 -22.84 -1.16
CA PHE A 174 -11.75 -24.30 -1.02
C PHE A 174 -13.01 -24.88 -0.34
N SER A 175 -14.20 -24.27 -0.53
CA SER A 175 -15.42 -25.02 -0.25
C SER A 175 -15.69 -26.00 -1.40
N TYR A 176 -15.08 -27.19 -1.34
CA TYR A 176 -15.34 -28.32 -2.25
C TYR A 176 -16.76 -28.91 -2.08
N LYS A 177 -17.58 -28.32 -1.20
CA LYS A 177 -19.01 -28.55 -1.11
C LYS A 177 -19.71 -27.23 -1.41
N ASP A 178 -19.96 -27.01 -2.68
CA ASP A 178 -21.28 -26.65 -3.15
C ASP A 178 -21.31 -27.00 -4.63
N LYS A 179 -21.99 -28.11 -4.94
CA LYS A 179 -22.60 -28.26 -6.25
C LYS A 179 -23.51 -27.05 -6.39
N VAL A 180 -23.06 -26.05 -7.12
CA VAL A 180 -23.89 -24.93 -7.53
C VAL A 180 -25.02 -25.56 -8.35
N SER A 181 -26.15 -25.80 -7.70
CA SER A 181 -27.42 -26.01 -8.36
C SER A 181 -27.64 -24.80 -9.26
N GLU A 182 -27.53 -24.98 -10.57
CA GLU A 182 -27.91 -23.98 -11.58
C GLU A 182 -29.34 -23.45 -11.39
N GLN A 183 -30.15 -24.11 -10.55
CA GLN A 183 -31.50 -23.71 -10.18
C GLN A 183 -31.60 -22.57 -9.13
N ASP A 184 -30.56 -22.27 -8.35
CA ASP A 184 -30.58 -21.17 -7.36
C ASP A 184 -30.19 -19.80 -7.93
N ASN A 185 -29.72 -19.75 -9.18
CA ASN A 185 -29.48 -18.52 -9.96
C ASN A 185 -30.78 -17.91 -10.53
N LYS A 186 -31.95 -18.21 -9.95
CA LYS A 186 -33.19 -17.48 -10.22
C LYS A 186 -33.14 -16.12 -9.52
N ARG A 187 -32.62 -15.11 -10.23
CA ARG A 187 -32.81 -13.64 -10.03
C ARG A 187 -33.23 -13.23 -8.61
N LYS A 188 -32.44 -13.55 -7.58
CA LYS A 188 -32.61 -12.88 -6.29
C LYS A 188 -32.28 -11.40 -6.54
N LYS A 189 -33.17 -10.50 -6.10
CA LYS A 189 -32.88 -9.07 -6.13
C LYS A 189 -31.56 -8.85 -5.36
N PRO A 190 -30.59 -8.10 -5.93
CA PRO A 190 -29.30 -7.90 -5.28
C PRO A 190 -29.52 -7.32 -3.88
N GLU A 191 -28.92 -7.97 -2.89
CA GLU A 191 -28.98 -7.51 -1.52
C GLU A 191 -28.03 -6.32 -1.33
N VAL A 192 -28.22 -5.59 -0.23
CA VAL A 192 -27.39 -4.43 0.10
C VAL A 192 -25.91 -4.83 0.24
N GLY A 193 -25.65 -6.07 0.66
CA GLY A 193 -24.30 -6.61 0.75
C GLY A 193 -23.63 -6.84 -0.60
N ASP A 194 -24.39 -7.12 -1.66
CA ASP A 194 -23.85 -7.26 -3.02
C ASP A 194 -23.41 -5.89 -3.56
N TYR A 195 -24.23 -4.85 -3.36
CA TYR A 195 -23.83 -3.48 -3.73
C TYR A 195 -22.62 -2.99 -2.93
N ALA A 196 -22.54 -3.28 -1.63
CA ALA A 196 -21.37 -2.94 -0.83
C ALA A 196 -20.12 -3.71 -1.30
N HIS A 197 -20.26 -4.98 -1.67
CA HIS A 197 -19.19 -5.78 -2.25
C HIS A 197 -18.66 -5.16 -3.56
N ASP A 198 -19.56 -4.85 -4.50
CA ASP A 198 -19.22 -4.24 -5.79
C ASP A 198 -18.60 -2.84 -5.61
N LEU A 199 -19.08 -2.07 -4.64
CA LEU A 199 -18.54 -0.75 -4.32
C LEU A 199 -17.10 -0.84 -3.81
N LEU A 200 -16.77 -1.82 -2.95
CA LEU A 200 -15.39 -2.02 -2.48
C LEU A 200 -14.45 -2.42 -3.63
N LEU A 201 -14.94 -3.19 -4.61
CA LEU A 201 -14.19 -3.47 -5.83
C LEU A 201 -14.04 -2.23 -6.72
N LEU A 202 -15.09 -1.41 -6.82
CA LEU A 202 -15.08 -0.20 -7.65
C LEU A 202 -14.12 0.85 -7.12
N ILE A 203 -14.06 1.05 -5.79
CA ILE A 203 -13.11 2.01 -5.20
C ILE A 203 -11.65 1.59 -5.37
N ALA A 204 -11.40 0.31 -5.66
CA ALA A 204 -10.07 -0.19 -5.99
C ALA A 204 -9.56 0.28 -7.36
N ASN A 205 -10.33 1.07 -8.13
CA ASN A 205 -9.83 1.64 -9.37
C ASN A 205 -8.56 2.49 -9.12
N ARG A 206 -7.47 2.18 -9.82
CA ARG A 206 -6.16 2.81 -9.62
C ARG A 206 -6.20 4.34 -9.73
N LYS A 207 -6.97 4.90 -10.68
CA LYS A 207 -7.11 6.36 -10.84
C LYS A 207 -7.79 7.00 -9.64
N LEU A 208 -8.83 6.34 -9.10
CA LEU A 208 -9.47 6.81 -7.88
C LEU A 208 -8.56 6.66 -6.66
N CYS A 209 -7.80 5.56 -6.55
CA CYS A 209 -6.80 5.39 -5.48
C CYS A 209 -5.74 6.50 -5.48
N ARG A 210 -5.27 6.93 -6.66
CA ARG A 210 -4.34 8.07 -6.80
C ARG A 210 -4.93 9.33 -6.16
N HIS A 211 -6.17 9.67 -6.49
CA HIS A 211 -6.86 10.82 -5.91
C HIS A 211 -7.18 10.66 -4.43
N ILE A 212 -7.49 9.45 -3.95
CA ILE A 212 -7.65 9.19 -2.51
C ILE A 212 -6.34 9.51 -1.77
N VAL A 213 -5.19 9.07 -2.30
CA VAL A 213 -3.89 9.34 -1.68
C VAL A 213 -3.54 10.84 -1.72
N GLU A 214 -3.76 11.51 -2.85
CA GLU A 214 -3.42 12.92 -3.07
C GLU A 214 -4.31 13.88 -2.29
N SER A 215 -5.64 13.72 -2.38
CA SER A 215 -6.59 14.74 -1.92
C SER A 215 -7.43 14.34 -0.71
N SER A 216 -7.53 13.04 -0.39
CA SER A 216 -8.34 12.57 0.75
C SER A 216 -7.83 11.28 1.37
N PRO A 217 -6.63 11.30 1.98
CA PRO A 217 -6.07 10.12 2.64
C PRO A 217 -6.98 9.59 3.77
N VAL A 218 -7.79 10.47 4.36
CA VAL A 218 -8.81 10.16 5.38
C VAL A 218 -9.76 9.05 4.93
N THR A 219 -10.04 8.94 3.63
CA THR A 219 -10.94 7.90 3.11
C THR A 219 -10.35 6.51 3.25
N ALA A 220 -9.07 6.34 2.91
CA ALA A 220 -8.37 5.08 3.13
C ALA A 220 -8.29 4.77 4.63
N LEU A 221 -7.89 5.76 5.46
CA LEU A 221 -7.84 5.61 6.92
C LEU A 221 -9.16 5.10 7.48
N ALA A 222 -10.27 5.75 7.14
CA ALA A 222 -11.60 5.40 7.64
C ALA A 222 -12.01 3.96 7.23
N ILE A 223 -11.64 3.50 6.03
CA ILE A 223 -11.93 2.13 5.58
C ILE A 223 -11.12 1.12 6.38
N PHE A 224 -9.80 1.29 6.49
CA PHE A 224 -8.91 0.37 7.20
C PHE A 224 -9.19 0.35 8.72
N GLU A 225 -9.51 1.51 9.30
CA GLU A 225 -9.93 1.62 10.69
C GLU A 225 -11.27 0.90 10.92
N SER A 226 -12.25 1.09 10.02
CA SER A 226 -13.53 0.37 10.09
C SER A 226 -13.34 -1.15 10.02
N MET A 227 -12.44 -1.63 9.16
CA MET A 227 -12.10 -3.05 9.08
C MET A 227 -11.47 -3.58 10.36
N SER A 228 -10.55 -2.82 10.94
CA SER A 228 -9.87 -3.17 12.19
C SER A 228 -10.85 -3.21 13.38
N ASN A 229 -11.73 -2.22 13.47
CA ASN A 229 -12.73 -2.13 14.54
C ASN A 229 -13.78 -3.25 14.46
N GLU A 230 -14.27 -3.56 13.25
CA GLU A 230 -15.25 -4.63 13.03
C GLU A 230 -14.60 -6.04 12.94
N LYS A 231 -13.26 -6.12 12.96
CA LYS A 231 -12.45 -7.34 12.75
C LYS A 231 -12.91 -8.16 11.54
N LYS A 232 -13.30 -7.45 10.47
CA LYS A 232 -13.91 -8.03 9.27
C LYS A 232 -12.96 -7.86 8.08
N TYR A 233 -12.06 -8.83 7.93
CA TYR A 233 -11.00 -8.81 6.92
C TYR A 233 -11.34 -9.62 5.65
N ASP A 234 -12.38 -10.44 5.72
CA ASP A 234 -12.87 -11.33 4.67
C ASP A 234 -13.79 -10.59 3.67
N ILE A 235 -13.40 -9.40 3.21
CA ILE A 235 -14.16 -8.56 2.27
C ILE A 235 -13.32 -8.25 1.01
N PRO A 236 -13.92 -7.89 -0.15
CA PRO A 236 -13.21 -7.70 -1.42
C PRO A 236 -12.43 -6.38 -1.48
N ILE A 237 -11.55 -6.13 -0.52
CA ILE A 237 -10.79 -4.88 -0.39
C ILE A 237 -9.31 -5.04 -0.78
N GLY A 238 -8.86 -6.27 -1.06
CA GLY A 238 -7.44 -6.54 -1.33
C GLY A 238 -6.86 -5.72 -2.48
N GLN A 239 -7.61 -5.53 -3.58
CA GLN A 239 -7.16 -4.71 -4.70
C GLN A 239 -7.08 -3.22 -4.32
N PHE A 240 -8.01 -2.74 -3.49
CA PHE A 240 -7.98 -1.37 -2.98
C PHE A 240 -6.76 -1.16 -2.09
N ALA A 241 -6.48 -2.09 -1.17
CA ALA A 241 -5.32 -2.03 -0.29
C ALA A 241 -4.01 -1.94 -1.08
N LYS A 242 -3.84 -2.83 -2.07
CA LYS A 242 -2.69 -2.81 -2.99
C LYS A 242 -2.55 -1.49 -3.73
N ASN A 243 -3.62 -1.03 -4.37
CA ASN A 243 -3.58 0.14 -5.23
C ASN A 243 -3.35 1.42 -4.42
N VAL A 244 -3.99 1.57 -3.26
CA VAL A 244 -3.76 2.71 -2.36
C VAL A 244 -2.33 2.74 -1.86
N SER A 245 -1.76 1.61 -1.42
CA SER A 245 -0.36 1.56 -1.01
C SER A 245 0.60 1.79 -2.17
N THR A 246 0.30 1.29 -3.37
CA THR A 246 1.09 1.52 -4.59
C THR A 246 1.13 3.02 -4.92
N GLU A 247 -0.02 3.69 -4.95
CA GLU A 247 -0.10 5.12 -5.25
C GLU A 247 0.48 5.98 -4.12
N ALA A 248 0.36 5.56 -2.86
CA ALA A 248 0.98 6.23 -1.71
C ALA A 248 2.51 6.18 -1.74
N ILE A 249 3.10 5.07 -2.18
CA ILE A 249 4.55 4.97 -2.34
C ILE A 249 5.00 5.66 -3.62
N ALA A 250 4.24 5.54 -4.72
CA ALA A 250 4.60 6.18 -5.97
C ALA A 250 4.60 7.72 -5.86
N ASN A 251 3.65 8.29 -5.13
CA ASN A 251 3.55 9.73 -4.94
C ASN A 251 4.36 10.22 -3.73
N LYS A 252 5.43 10.98 -4.00
CA LYS A 252 6.31 11.59 -2.98
C LYS A 252 5.66 12.69 -2.14
N ASP A 253 4.57 13.29 -2.65
CA ASP A 253 3.77 14.28 -1.93
C ASP A 253 2.66 13.62 -1.10
N SER A 254 2.62 12.28 -1.04
CA SER A 254 1.63 11.58 -0.24
C SER A 254 1.88 11.75 1.26
N ILE A 255 0.81 11.57 2.04
CA ILE A 255 0.86 11.59 3.50
C ILE A 255 1.93 10.66 4.08
N LEU A 256 2.26 9.57 3.38
CA LEU A 256 3.28 8.62 3.80
C LEU A 256 4.65 9.32 3.96
N TYR A 257 5.04 10.21 3.06
CA TYR A 257 6.34 10.90 3.13
C TYR A 257 6.39 11.94 4.26
N HIS A 258 5.25 12.56 4.56
CA HIS A 258 5.07 13.46 5.70
C HIS A 258 4.97 12.74 7.06
N GLU A 259 5.09 11.42 7.11
CA GLU A 259 5.19 10.65 8.37
C GLU A 259 6.63 10.22 8.70
N GLY A 260 7.61 10.64 7.90
CA GLY A 260 9.01 10.20 8.03
C GLY A 260 9.79 10.85 9.15
N SER A 261 9.47 12.09 9.53
CA SER A 261 10.17 12.79 10.59
C SER A 261 9.22 13.69 11.38
N GLY A 262 9.28 13.60 12.71
CA GLY A 262 8.50 14.46 13.59
C GLY A 262 8.94 15.93 13.56
N PHE A 263 10.22 16.18 13.22
CA PHE A 263 10.76 17.55 13.16
C PHE A 263 10.23 18.32 11.95
N SER A 264 10.28 17.73 10.75
CA SER A 264 9.82 18.40 9.52
C SER A 264 8.31 18.38 9.33
N SER A 265 7.61 17.43 9.95
CA SER A 265 6.19 17.15 9.65
C SER A 265 5.24 17.40 10.82
N GLY A 266 5.74 17.96 11.93
CA GLY A 266 4.94 18.29 13.11
C GLY A 266 4.22 17.07 13.70
N LEU A 267 2.99 17.28 14.19
CA LEU A 267 2.21 16.27 14.91
C LEU A 267 1.99 14.97 14.10
N ILE A 268 1.74 15.08 12.80
CA ILE A 268 1.49 13.92 11.92
C ILE A 268 2.74 13.03 11.83
N GLY A 269 3.93 13.62 11.82
CA GLY A 269 5.20 12.88 11.85
C GLY A 269 5.42 12.05 13.12
N TYR A 270 4.83 12.44 14.26
CA TYR A 270 4.90 11.69 15.51
C TYR A 270 3.82 10.62 15.62
N LEU A 271 2.57 10.96 15.26
CA LEU A 271 1.43 10.04 15.35
C LEU A 271 1.46 8.95 14.28
N LYS A 272 1.96 9.29 13.08
CA LYS A 272 2.02 8.41 11.90
C LYS A 272 0.70 7.68 11.59
N PRO A 273 -0.45 8.40 11.54
CA PRO A 273 -1.78 7.79 11.43
C PRO A 273 -1.94 6.87 10.21
N TRP A 274 -1.37 7.22 9.06
CA TRP A 274 -1.38 6.38 7.86
C TRP A 274 -0.60 5.10 8.08
N SER A 275 0.65 5.23 8.49
CA SER A 275 1.52 4.08 8.68
C SER A 275 0.93 3.10 9.69
N GLN A 276 0.41 3.60 10.82
CA GLN A 276 -0.18 2.76 11.87
C GLN A 276 -1.52 2.13 11.45
N THR A 277 -2.40 2.86 10.77
CA THR A 277 -3.74 2.35 10.42
C THR A 277 -3.67 1.31 9.31
N ILE A 278 -2.84 1.54 8.29
CA ILE A 278 -2.77 0.67 7.10
C ILE A 278 -1.78 -0.48 7.31
N TYR A 279 -0.62 -0.21 7.94
CA TYR A 279 0.46 -1.19 8.11
C TYR A 279 0.64 -1.67 9.56
N GLY A 280 -0.02 -1.10 10.57
CA GLY A 280 0.19 -1.49 11.97
C GLY A 280 -0.63 -2.70 12.44
N ASN A 281 -1.78 -2.97 11.84
CA ASN A 281 -2.63 -4.10 12.21
C ASN A 281 -2.19 -5.38 11.48
N PHE A 282 -1.35 -6.19 12.13
CA PHE A 282 -0.83 -7.44 11.56
C PHE A 282 -1.94 -8.42 11.16
N ASP A 283 -3.01 -8.55 11.95
CA ASP A 283 -4.10 -9.49 11.64
C ASP A 283 -4.82 -9.12 10.33
N LEU A 284 -5.00 -7.82 10.08
CA LEU A 284 -5.59 -7.32 8.84
C LEU A 284 -4.64 -7.61 7.65
N ILE A 285 -3.36 -7.29 7.81
CA ILE A 285 -2.34 -7.47 6.78
C ILE A 285 -2.23 -8.93 6.37
N GLU A 286 -2.14 -9.83 7.36
CA GLU A 286 -2.00 -11.26 7.13
C GLU A 286 -3.28 -11.86 6.53
N ALA A 287 -4.47 -11.46 7.01
CA ALA A 287 -5.74 -11.92 6.45
C ALA A 287 -5.91 -11.55 4.97
N LEU A 288 -5.50 -10.33 4.59
CA LEU A 288 -5.52 -9.90 3.19
C LEU A 288 -4.41 -10.57 2.36
N ALA A 289 -3.27 -10.89 2.97
CA ALA A 289 -2.14 -11.53 2.30
C ALA A 289 -2.48 -12.95 1.79
N VAL A 290 -3.40 -13.67 2.43
CA VAL A 290 -3.83 -15.01 1.96
C VAL A 290 -4.32 -14.97 0.51
N ASN A 291 -4.94 -13.87 0.08
CA ASN A 291 -5.45 -13.71 -1.28
C ASN A 291 -4.58 -12.81 -2.16
N PHE A 292 -3.31 -12.60 -1.80
CA PHE A 292 -2.44 -11.61 -2.44
C PHE A 292 -3.17 -10.26 -2.51
N GLY A 293 -3.66 -9.75 -1.39
CA GLY A 293 -4.39 -8.49 -1.30
C GLY A 293 -3.87 -7.59 -0.19
N SER A 294 -2.72 -7.92 0.40
CA SER A 294 -2.12 -7.11 1.47
C SER A 294 -1.73 -5.73 0.94
N PRO A 295 -1.81 -4.67 1.75
CA PRO A 295 -1.23 -3.37 1.39
C PRO A 295 0.28 -3.44 1.14
N LEU A 296 0.96 -4.51 1.55
CA LEU A 296 2.37 -4.76 1.23
C LEU A 296 2.58 -5.49 -0.11
N ASP A 297 1.54 -6.08 -0.71
CA ASP A 297 1.67 -6.85 -1.96
C ASP A 297 1.68 -5.89 -3.17
N ILE A 298 2.76 -5.16 -3.38
CA ILE A 298 2.83 -4.16 -4.45
C ILE A 298 3.11 -4.80 -5.83
N ASP A 299 2.41 -4.33 -6.87
CA ASP A 299 2.61 -4.78 -8.24
C ASP A 299 4.08 -4.57 -8.68
N TYR A 300 4.70 -5.64 -9.18
CA TYR A 300 6.10 -5.63 -9.60
C TYR A 300 6.41 -4.55 -10.65
N ARG A 301 5.44 -4.19 -11.50
CA ARG A 301 5.62 -3.16 -12.53
C ARG A 301 5.83 -1.77 -11.93
N ALA A 302 5.16 -1.48 -10.81
CA ALA A 302 5.37 -0.23 -10.10
C ALA A 302 6.74 -0.23 -9.40
N ARG A 303 7.11 -1.35 -8.76
CA ARG A 303 8.37 -1.50 -8.03
C ARG A 303 9.61 -1.32 -8.90
N TRP A 304 9.58 -1.78 -10.14
CA TRP A 304 10.73 -1.66 -11.06
C TRP A 304 11.06 -0.21 -11.45
N SER A 305 10.12 0.72 -11.31
CA SER A 305 10.35 2.15 -11.56
C SER A 305 10.78 2.94 -10.31
N TRP A 306 10.91 2.28 -9.16
CA TRP A 306 11.15 3.00 -7.91
C TRP A 306 12.59 3.41 -7.68
N ASP A 307 12.73 4.65 -7.19
CA ASP A 307 13.96 5.23 -6.68
C ASP A 307 14.21 4.92 -5.20
N ALA A 308 15.35 5.35 -4.67
CA ALA A 308 15.75 5.13 -3.29
C ALA A 308 14.75 5.68 -2.25
N GLU A 309 14.10 6.82 -2.52
CA GLU A 309 13.12 7.40 -1.60
C GLU A 309 11.84 6.57 -1.54
N GLN A 310 11.40 6.04 -2.68
CA GLN A 310 10.24 5.13 -2.78
C GLN A 310 10.52 3.79 -2.11
N TRP A 311 11.71 3.21 -2.33
CA TRP A 311 12.13 2.01 -1.59
C TRP A 311 12.22 2.26 -0.08
N LYS A 312 12.69 3.43 0.34
CA LYS A 312 12.74 3.81 1.77
C LYS A 312 11.35 3.91 2.39
N ALA A 313 10.39 4.48 1.68
CA ALA A 313 9.00 4.53 2.13
C ALA A 313 8.38 3.13 2.25
N TYR A 314 8.65 2.25 1.28
CA TYR A 314 8.20 0.85 1.31
C TYR A 314 8.84 0.06 2.46
N CYS A 315 10.16 0.13 2.64
CA CYS A 315 10.87 -0.50 3.75
C CYS A 315 10.32 -0.04 5.11
N ARG A 316 9.99 1.25 5.26
CA ARG A 316 9.36 1.76 6.48
C ARG A 316 7.97 1.18 6.72
N ALA A 317 7.16 1.01 5.66
CA ALA A 317 5.87 0.34 5.76
C ALA A 317 6.02 -1.12 6.21
N ILE A 318 7.02 -1.84 5.66
CA ILE A 318 7.36 -3.19 6.11
C ILE A 318 7.81 -3.18 7.58
N SER A 319 8.66 -2.24 8.01
CA SER A 319 9.12 -2.13 9.40
C SER A 319 7.95 -1.95 10.38
N VAL A 320 6.91 -1.18 10.01
CA VAL A 320 5.70 -1.01 10.83
C VAL A 320 4.90 -2.30 10.93
N ALA A 321 4.66 -2.97 9.80
CA ALA A 321 3.99 -4.27 9.78
C ALA A 321 4.76 -5.34 10.53
N PHE A 322 6.08 -5.34 10.41
CA PHE A 322 6.98 -6.26 11.08
C PHE A 322 6.98 -6.02 12.60
N ALA A 323 6.96 -4.77 13.05
CA ALA A 323 6.78 -4.46 14.46
C ALA A 323 5.43 -4.99 14.99
N GLY A 324 4.34 -4.82 14.23
CA GLY A 324 3.03 -5.38 14.55
C GLY A 324 3.02 -6.92 14.62
N PHE A 325 3.74 -7.58 13.70
CA PHE A 325 3.94 -9.03 13.71
C PHE A 325 4.63 -9.50 15.00
N LEU A 326 5.73 -8.84 15.38
CA LEU A 326 6.49 -9.20 16.57
C LEU A 326 5.69 -9.00 17.87
N THR A 327 4.88 -7.95 17.96
CA THR A 327 4.05 -7.67 19.15
C THR A 327 2.79 -8.51 19.24
N SER A 328 2.31 -9.09 18.13
CA SER A 328 1.08 -9.91 18.09
C SER A 328 1.18 -11.25 18.85
N GLY A 329 2.38 -11.66 19.26
CA GLY A 329 2.63 -12.98 19.86
C GLY A 329 2.59 -14.15 18.85
N LYS A 330 2.36 -13.87 17.56
CA LYS A 330 2.34 -14.84 16.46
C LYS A 330 3.71 -14.96 15.75
N SER A 331 4.77 -14.47 16.37
CA SER A 331 6.11 -14.39 15.78
C SER A 331 6.74 -15.74 15.42
N ASN A 332 6.17 -16.85 15.90
CA ASN A 332 6.59 -18.21 15.57
C ASN A 332 5.81 -18.82 14.39
N ILE A 333 4.81 -18.12 13.84
CA ILE A 333 4.01 -18.57 12.70
C ILE A 333 4.56 -17.92 11.43
N HIS A 334 4.60 -18.68 10.33
CA HIS A 334 4.95 -18.14 9.03
C HIS A 334 3.95 -17.06 8.59
N SER A 335 4.44 -15.85 8.30
CA SER A 335 3.64 -14.76 7.73
C SER A 335 3.84 -14.69 6.23
N TYR A 336 2.75 -14.88 5.48
CA TYR A 336 2.75 -14.74 4.03
C TYR A 336 3.03 -13.29 3.62
N ALA A 337 2.50 -12.32 4.37
CA ALA A 337 2.67 -10.91 4.06
C ALA A 337 4.13 -10.46 4.17
N ILE A 338 4.75 -10.76 5.32
CA ILE A 338 6.13 -10.34 5.60
C ILE A 338 7.12 -11.10 4.71
N PHE A 339 6.92 -12.40 4.51
CA PHE A 339 7.80 -13.20 3.64
C PHE A 339 7.83 -12.65 2.21
N ARG A 340 6.65 -12.41 1.61
CA ARG A 340 6.59 -11.82 0.26
C ARG A 340 7.14 -10.41 0.22
N ALA A 341 6.84 -9.57 1.20
CA ALA A 341 7.35 -8.21 1.22
C ALA A 341 8.87 -8.16 1.31
N ILE A 342 9.50 -9.04 2.10
CA ILE A 342 10.96 -9.15 2.20
C ILE A 342 11.57 -9.69 0.89
N HIS A 343 10.94 -10.66 0.24
CA HIS A 343 11.37 -11.12 -1.07
C HIS A 343 11.24 -10.01 -2.13
N ASP A 344 10.20 -9.19 -2.04
CA ASP A 344 9.96 -8.07 -2.96
C ASP A 344 11.01 -6.95 -2.83
N VAL A 345 11.65 -6.81 -1.66
CA VAL A 345 12.78 -5.89 -1.44
C VAL A 345 14.01 -6.28 -2.26
N GLU A 346 14.11 -7.53 -2.73
CA GLU A 346 15.21 -7.95 -3.60
C GLU A 346 15.28 -7.16 -4.91
N ASP A 347 14.14 -6.71 -5.42
CA ASP A 347 14.06 -5.91 -6.65
C ASP A 347 14.84 -4.60 -6.56
N ALA A 348 15.01 -4.05 -5.35
CA ALA A 348 15.71 -2.79 -5.11
C ALA A 348 17.22 -2.84 -5.44
N PHE A 349 17.84 -4.02 -5.40
CA PHE A 349 19.29 -4.20 -5.59
C PHE A 349 19.66 -5.18 -6.70
N ARG A 350 18.71 -5.52 -7.59
CA ARG A 350 18.96 -6.42 -8.73
C ARG A 350 19.95 -5.87 -9.75
N ASP A 351 20.07 -4.56 -9.85
CA ASP A 351 20.90 -3.85 -10.83
C ASP A 351 22.19 -3.28 -10.24
N VAL A 352 22.57 -3.69 -9.02
CA VAL A 352 23.85 -3.32 -8.38
C VAL A 352 25.06 -3.62 -9.26
N TYR A 353 25.01 -4.66 -10.08
CA TYR A 353 26.09 -4.98 -11.04
C TYR A 353 26.41 -3.81 -12.00
N LYS A 354 25.42 -2.94 -12.31
CA LYS A 354 25.62 -1.76 -13.17
C LYS A 354 26.53 -0.70 -12.54
N LEU A 355 26.71 -0.72 -11.21
CA LEU A 355 27.67 0.16 -10.53
C LEU A 355 29.11 -0.05 -11.02
N ASN A 356 29.41 -1.20 -11.63
CA ASN A 356 30.71 -1.45 -12.22
C ASN A 356 31.03 -0.47 -13.37
N GLU A 357 30.03 -0.13 -14.19
CA GLU A 357 30.15 0.73 -15.38
C GLU A 357 30.06 2.23 -15.06
N ILE A 358 29.49 2.57 -13.90
CA ILE A 358 29.30 3.96 -13.46
C ILE A 358 30.65 4.56 -13.02
N GLY A 359 30.86 5.86 -13.25
CA GLY A 359 32.06 6.59 -12.79
C GLY A 359 32.22 6.65 -11.25
N ASN A 360 33.14 7.47 -10.77
CA ASN A 360 33.51 7.51 -9.34
C ASN A 360 32.47 8.18 -8.41
N GLU A 361 31.34 8.67 -8.92
CA GLU A 361 30.29 9.33 -8.14
C GLU A 361 29.30 8.35 -7.48
N LEU A 362 29.82 7.36 -6.75
CA LEU A 362 28.99 6.33 -6.09
C LEU A 362 27.92 6.90 -5.14
N PRO A 363 28.22 7.88 -4.25
CA PRO A 363 27.26 8.29 -3.23
C PRO A 363 26.03 9.04 -3.74
N LYS A 364 26.04 9.55 -4.98
CA LYS A 364 24.90 10.25 -5.59
C LYS A 364 24.09 9.36 -6.54
N ASN A 365 24.48 8.09 -6.65
CA ASN A 365 23.83 7.18 -7.58
C ASN A 365 22.65 6.49 -6.92
N ASP A 366 21.48 6.55 -7.57
CA ASP A 366 20.26 5.92 -7.06
C ASP A 366 20.41 4.42 -6.78
N ILE A 367 21.18 3.67 -7.59
CA ILE A 367 21.43 2.24 -7.34
C ILE A 367 22.18 2.02 -6.02
N TYR A 368 23.16 2.88 -5.72
CA TYR A 368 23.89 2.83 -4.47
C TYR A 368 23.01 3.23 -3.27
N GLU A 369 22.19 4.28 -3.43
CA GLU A 369 21.25 4.70 -2.39
C GLU A 369 20.18 3.64 -2.11
N ARG A 370 19.63 2.98 -3.13
CA ARG A 370 18.71 1.85 -2.96
C ARG A 370 19.35 0.70 -2.19
N LEU A 371 20.62 0.37 -2.49
CA LEU A 371 21.37 -0.63 -1.73
C LEU A 371 21.52 -0.23 -0.25
N ASP A 372 21.90 1.01 0.05
CA ASP A 372 22.04 1.51 1.42
C ASP A 372 20.70 1.51 2.18
N VAL A 373 19.59 1.84 1.50
CA VAL A 373 18.22 1.75 2.05
C VAL A 373 17.89 0.33 2.47
N VAL A 374 18.17 -0.67 1.62
CA VAL A 374 17.88 -2.08 1.93
C VAL A 374 18.77 -2.59 3.07
N VAL A 375 20.06 -2.27 3.06
CA VAL A 375 20.98 -2.63 4.15
C VAL A 375 20.50 -2.01 5.48
N SER A 376 20.12 -0.74 5.45
CA SER A 376 19.58 -0.04 6.61
C SER A 376 18.29 -0.70 7.11
N PHE A 377 17.37 -1.06 6.21
CA PHE A 377 16.14 -1.79 6.54
C PHE A 377 16.43 -3.13 7.25
N VAL A 378 17.37 -3.93 6.75
CA VAL A 378 17.74 -5.20 7.40
C VAL A 378 18.27 -4.96 8.81
N THR A 379 19.15 -3.97 8.99
CA THR A 379 19.68 -3.64 10.33
C THR A 379 18.58 -3.15 11.28
N GLU A 380 17.60 -2.38 10.78
CA GLU A 380 16.44 -1.94 11.54
C GLU A 380 15.56 -3.12 11.93
N ALA A 381 15.25 -4.04 11.00
CA ALA A 381 14.44 -5.22 11.25
C ALA A 381 15.05 -6.10 12.36
N ILE A 382 16.36 -6.34 12.32
CA ILE A 382 17.05 -7.09 13.39
C ILE A 382 16.97 -6.34 14.72
N SER A 383 17.12 -5.00 14.71
CA SER A 383 16.98 -4.18 15.92
C SER A 383 15.56 -4.23 16.51
N LEU A 384 14.52 -4.37 15.68
CA LEU A 384 13.13 -4.50 16.14
C LEU A 384 12.91 -5.84 16.87
N ILE A 385 13.56 -6.91 16.43
CA ILE A 385 13.55 -8.20 17.14
C ILE A 385 14.24 -8.04 18.50
N ASP A 386 15.40 -7.39 18.56
CA ASP A 386 16.17 -7.17 19.79
C ASP A 386 15.49 -6.25 20.83
N LYS A 387 14.46 -5.50 20.42
CA LYS A 387 13.64 -4.67 21.31
C LYS A 387 12.51 -5.46 21.99
N GLN A 388 12.21 -6.67 21.52
CA GLN A 388 11.13 -7.48 22.09
C GLN A 388 11.54 -8.06 23.45
N MET A 389 10.56 -8.14 24.37
CA MET A 389 10.77 -8.74 25.69
C MET A 389 11.01 -10.26 25.58
N THR A 390 10.34 -10.91 24.61
CA THR A 390 10.55 -12.31 24.26
C THR A 390 10.99 -12.41 22.81
N LEU A 391 12.10 -13.11 22.59
CA LEU A 391 12.63 -13.32 21.24
C LEU A 391 11.80 -14.39 20.51
N PRO A 392 11.54 -14.22 19.21
CA PRO A 392 10.99 -15.28 18.37
C PRO A 392 11.82 -16.56 18.53
N GLN A 393 11.14 -17.71 18.54
CA GLN A 393 11.80 -19.00 18.64
C GLN A 393 12.75 -19.20 17.45
N VAL A 394 13.91 -19.77 17.75
CA VAL A 394 14.85 -20.20 16.72
C VAL A 394 14.54 -21.66 16.44
N THR A 395 14.19 -21.99 15.21
CA THR A 395 13.89 -23.38 14.84
C THR A 395 15.17 -24.21 14.90
N GLU A 396 16.17 -23.84 14.09
CA GLU A 396 17.49 -24.46 14.11
C GLU A 396 18.59 -23.46 13.77
N LEU A 397 19.72 -23.51 14.48
CA LEU A 397 20.90 -22.68 14.15
C LEU A 397 21.62 -23.20 12.90
N ARG A 398 21.69 -24.52 12.72
CA ARG A 398 22.36 -25.18 11.59
C ARG A 398 21.35 -26.03 10.83
N ARG A 399 20.84 -25.48 9.74
CA ARG A 399 19.98 -26.21 8.81
C ARG A 399 20.82 -27.18 7.96
N ARG A 400 20.49 -28.47 8.01
CA ARG A 400 21.09 -29.52 7.16
C ARG A 400 20.16 -29.95 6.02
N ASP A 401 18.84 -29.78 6.20
CA ASP A 401 17.80 -30.15 5.23
C ASP A 401 17.02 -28.94 4.71
N TYR A 402 16.84 -28.87 3.39
CA TYR A 402 16.11 -27.80 2.70
C TYR A 402 14.59 -27.82 2.94
N ASN A 403 14.02 -28.88 3.51
CA ASN A 403 12.57 -29.09 3.62
C ASN A 403 11.92 -28.58 4.92
N LYS A 404 12.68 -27.98 5.84
CA LYS A 404 12.13 -27.45 7.11
C LYS A 404 11.55 -26.04 6.95
N GLU A 405 10.59 -25.67 7.78
CA GLU A 405 10.03 -24.31 7.79
C GLU A 405 11.10 -23.27 8.17
N GLU A 406 11.10 -22.13 7.46
CA GLU A 406 12.04 -21.03 7.68
C GLU A 406 11.55 -20.12 8.80
N ASP A 407 12.45 -19.82 9.76
CA ASP A 407 12.19 -18.83 10.78
C ASP A 407 12.52 -17.41 10.30
N ILE A 408 12.13 -16.40 11.07
CA ILE A 408 12.39 -15.00 10.71
C ILE A 408 13.89 -14.67 10.63
N TYR A 409 14.73 -15.39 11.39
CA TYR A 409 16.18 -15.20 11.35
C TYR A 409 16.77 -15.80 10.07
N ASP A 410 16.23 -16.91 9.57
CA ASP A 410 16.57 -17.48 8.27
C ASP A 410 16.23 -16.51 7.15
N LEU A 411 15.03 -15.93 7.16
CA LEU A 411 14.58 -14.97 6.15
C LEU A 411 15.49 -13.73 6.09
N LEU A 412 15.85 -13.16 7.24
CA LEU A 412 16.78 -12.02 7.30
C LEU A 412 18.21 -12.40 6.90
N ALA A 413 18.69 -13.58 7.31
CA ALA A 413 20.01 -14.07 6.92
C ALA A 413 20.11 -14.36 5.42
N ASP A 414 19.04 -14.87 4.81
CA ASP A 414 18.96 -15.10 3.36
C ASP A 414 18.94 -13.78 2.60
N LEU A 415 18.18 -12.77 3.05
CA LEU A 415 18.21 -11.44 2.45
C LEU A 415 19.62 -10.82 2.55
N MET A 416 20.29 -10.91 3.71
CA MET A 416 21.69 -10.46 3.86
C MET A 416 22.64 -11.18 2.89
N PHE A 417 22.47 -12.50 2.73
CA PHE A 417 23.26 -13.29 1.80
C PHE A 417 23.03 -12.83 0.34
N LYS A 418 21.78 -12.60 -0.06
CA LYS A 418 21.43 -12.11 -1.40
C LYS A 418 21.98 -10.71 -1.66
N ILE A 419 21.97 -9.82 -0.67
CA ILE A 419 22.60 -8.49 -0.74
C ILE A 419 24.10 -8.64 -0.99
N LEU A 420 24.80 -9.45 -0.19
CA LEU A 420 26.25 -9.70 -0.37
C LEU A 420 26.55 -10.34 -1.73
N PHE A 421 25.70 -11.27 -2.19
CA PHE A 421 25.83 -11.86 -3.50
C PHE A 421 25.67 -10.82 -4.62
N SER A 422 24.66 -9.96 -4.55
CA SER A 422 24.48 -8.89 -5.53
C SER A 422 25.67 -7.92 -5.52
N ALA A 423 26.12 -7.51 -4.34
CA ALA A 423 27.32 -6.69 -4.16
C ALA A 423 28.56 -7.32 -4.81
N SER A 424 28.77 -8.63 -4.64
CA SER A 424 29.90 -9.37 -5.24
C SER A 424 29.93 -9.37 -6.77
N SER A 425 28.86 -8.90 -7.41
CA SER A 425 28.80 -8.74 -8.86
C SER A 425 29.53 -7.49 -9.38
N VAL A 426 30.09 -6.66 -8.49
CA VAL A 426 30.87 -5.48 -8.84
C VAL A 426 32.36 -5.77 -8.64
N PRO A 427 33.05 -6.31 -9.67
CA PRO A 427 34.46 -6.70 -9.54
C PRO A 427 35.43 -5.53 -9.57
N GLY A 428 34.95 -4.30 -9.87
CA GLY A 428 35.67 -3.10 -10.33
C GLY A 428 36.89 -2.66 -9.53
N PRO A 429 37.48 -1.49 -9.84
CA PRO A 429 38.75 -1.09 -9.23
C PRO A 429 38.68 -1.14 -7.69
N PRO A 430 39.80 -1.46 -7.01
CA PRO A 430 39.82 -1.80 -5.58
C PRO A 430 38.96 -0.89 -4.69
N ASP A 431 38.98 0.43 -4.94
CA ASP A 431 38.28 1.44 -4.14
C ASP A 431 36.77 1.33 -4.25
N LYS A 432 36.27 1.17 -5.49
CA LYS A 432 34.84 1.00 -5.77
C LYS A 432 34.34 -0.31 -5.16
N CYS A 433 35.09 -1.38 -5.39
CA CYS A 433 34.80 -2.69 -4.85
C CYS A 433 34.77 -2.66 -3.31
N TRP A 434 35.75 -2.01 -2.68
CA TRP A 434 35.80 -1.83 -1.22
C TRP A 434 34.63 -0.99 -0.69
N ALA A 435 34.27 0.10 -1.36
CA ALA A 435 33.13 0.93 -0.98
C ALA A 435 31.81 0.13 -0.96
N ILE A 436 31.58 -0.75 -1.93
CA ILE A 436 30.34 -1.54 -2.02
C ILE A 436 30.41 -2.77 -1.10
N HIS A 437 31.50 -3.54 -1.18
CA HIS A 437 31.64 -4.80 -0.44
C HIS A 437 31.82 -4.58 1.06
N TYR A 438 32.60 -3.56 1.46
CA TYR A 438 32.89 -3.30 2.86
C TYR A 438 32.04 -2.18 3.45
N ASN A 439 32.10 -0.96 2.89
CA ASN A 439 31.44 0.20 3.51
C ASN A 439 29.91 0.13 3.44
N ALA A 440 29.34 -0.22 2.28
CA ALA A 440 27.90 -0.24 2.09
C ALA A 440 27.25 -1.50 2.70
N THR A 441 27.91 -2.65 2.68
CA THR A 441 27.30 -3.94 3.04
C THR A 441 27.96 -4.62 4.25
N TRP A 442 29.20 -5.10 4.15
CA TRP A 442 29.79 -5.96 5.19
C TRP A 442 29.90 -5.30 6.57
N SER A 443 30.43 -4.08 6.64
CA SER A 443 30.64 -3.36 7.90
C SER A 443 29.32 -3.11 8.63
N ARG A 444 28.23 -2.86 7.88
CA ARG A 444 26.87 -2.71 8.42
C ARG A 444 26.36 -4.00 9.06
N PHE A 445 26.70 -5.16 8.49
CA PHE A 445 26.24 -6.46 8.96
C PHE A 445 27.08 -7.06 10.09
N PHE A 446 28.39 -6.81 10.11
CA PHE A 446 29.31 -7.42 11.08
C PHE A 446 29.91 -6.45 12.10
N ASP A 447 30.18 -5.20 11.73
CA ASP A 447 30.99 -4.29 12.57
C ASP A 447 30.12 -3.30 13.35
N PHE A 448 29.07 -2.74 12.72
CA PHE A 448 28.23 -1.69 13.32
C PHE A 448 26.98 -2.20 14.04
N MET A 449 26.66 -3.49 13.95
CA MET A 449 25.50 -4.06 14.62
C MET A 449 25.74 -4.28 16.13
N SER A 450 24.67 -4.18 16.91
CA SER A 450 24.73 -4.41 18.35
C SER A 450 25.09 -5.88 18.68
N LYS A 451 25.79 -6.13 19.79
CA LYS A 451 26.21 -7.50 20.18
C LYS A 451 25.11 -8.31 20.88
N ARG A 452 23.84 -8.01 20.58
CA ARG A 452 22.66 -8.64 21.17
C ARG A 452 22.38 -10.02 20.55
N LYS A 453 21.41 -10.73 21.12
CA LYS A 453 21.18 -12.14 20.83
C LYS A 453 20.62 -12.36 19.41
N ALA A 454 19.68 -11.53 18.93
CA ALA A 454 19.13 -11.68 17.58
C ALA A 454 20.21 -11.49 16.51
N VAL A 455 21.01 -10.43 16.63
CA VAL A 455 22.16 -10.16 15.74
C VAL A 455 23.10 -11.37 15.66
N LYS A 456 23.48 -11.96 16.80
CA LYS A 456 24.38 -13.12 16.83
C LYS A 456 23.80 -14.34 16.12
N ILE A 457 22.48 -14.57 16.25
CA ILE A 457 21.78 -15.67 15.57
C ILE A 457 21.80 -15.44 14.05
N VAL A 458 21.39 -14.25 13.59
CA VAL A 458 21.36 -13.93 12.15
C VAL A 458 22.77 -13.98 11.55
N GLN A 459 23.77 -13.37 12.20
CA GLN A 459 25.16 -13.44 11.75
C GLN A 459 25.70 -14.87 11.71
N PHE A 460 25.30 -15.73 12.65
CA PHE A 460 25.67 -17.16 12.61
C PHE A 460 25.09 -17.85 11.38
N LYS A 461 23.79 -17.67 11.12
CA LYS A 461 23.12 -18.22 9.95
C LYS A 461 23.75 -17.69 8.65
N LEU A 462 24.01 -16.38 8.56
CA LEU A 462 24.68 -15.75 7.42
C LEU A 462 26.08 -16.33 7.17
N ARG A 463 26.93 -16.44 8.20
CA ARG A 463 28.27 -17.05 8.06
C ARG A 463 28.15 -18.48 7.50
N ARG A 464 27.13 -19.22 7.90
CA ARG A 464 26.91 -20.58 7.41
C ARG A 464 26.47 -20.60 5.95
N LEU A 465 25.55 -19.71 5.54
CA LEU A 465 25.13 -19.58 4.14
C LEU A 465 26.31 -19.25 3.23
N LEU A 466 27.13 -18.26 3.62
CA LEU A 466 28.35 -17.86 2.89
C LEU A 466 29.33 -19.02 2.75
N TYR A 467 29.65 -19.71 3.85
CA TYR A 467 30.57 -20.86 3.80
C TYR A 467 30.01 -22.03 3.00
N ASN A 468 28.71 -22.34 3.12
CA ASN A 468 28.08 -23.42 2.38
C ASN A 468 28.16 -23.18 0.86
N GLU A 469 27.97 -21.93 0.40
CA GLU A 469 28.09 -21.59 -1.03
C GLU A 469 29.53 -21.77 -1.52
N VAL A 470 30.54 -21.37 -0.73
CA VAL A 470 31.96 -21.61 -1.06
C VAL A 470 32.27 -23.11 -1.08
N ALA A 471 31.89 -23.84 -0.03
CA ALA A 471 32.15 -25.28 0.08
C ALA A 471 31.45 -26.11 -1.01
N ARG A 472 30.32 -25.62 -1.57
CA ARG A 472 29.62 -26.26 -2.69
C ARG A 472 30.51 -26.36 -3.93
N MET A 473 31.45 -25.43 -4.12
CA MET A 473 32.38 -25.45 -5.25
C MET A 473 33.32 -26.66 -5.25
N THR A 474 33.53 -27.35 -4.11
CA THR A 474 34.30 -28.61 -4.08
C THR A 474 33.62 -29.72 -4.88
N LYS A 475 32.28 -29.72 -4.91
CA LYS A 475 31.49 -30.71 -5.68
C LYS A 475 31.10 -30.18 -7.05
N MET A 476 30.76 -28.90 -7.14
CA MET A 476 30.26 -28.26 -8.35
C MET A 476 30.77 -26.81 -8.41
N PRO A 477 31.95 -26.57 -9.01
CA PRO A 477 32.47 -25.23 -9.23
C PRO A 477 31.46 -24.36 -9.98
N ASN A 478 31.28 -23.11 -9.55
CA ASN A 478 30.29 -22.21 -10.14
C ASN A 478 30.63 -20.72 -9.88
N TYR A 479 30.18 -19.84 -10.77
CA TYR A 479 30.46 -18.40 -10.69
C TYR A 479 29.88 -17.71 -9.45
N LYS A 480 28.77 -18.22 -8.90
CA LYS A 480 28.15 -17.66 -7.69
C LYS A 480 29.08 -17.83 -6.49
N GLY A 481 29.55 -19.06 -6.25
CA GLY A 481 30.52 -19.35 -5.20
C GLY A 481 31.84 -18.62 -5.40
N ALA A 482 32.31 -18.49 -6.65
CA ALA A 482 33.55 -17.79 -6.96
C ALA A 482 33.48 -16.30 -6.60
N ARG A 483 32.38 -15.62 -6.97
CA ARG A 483 32.16 -14.21 -6.61
C ARG A 483 32.02 -13.99 -5.11
N ILE A 484 31.28 -14.86 -4.43
CA ILE A 484 31.19 -14.83 -2.96
C ILE A 484 32.57 -15.01 -2.33
N LEU A 485 33.36 -15.97 -2.82
CA LEU A 485 34.72 -16.17 -2.34
C LEU A 485 35.60 -14.93 -2.58
N GLY A 486 35.53 -14.33 -3.76
CA GLY A 486 36.26 -13.10 -4.09
C GLY A 486 35.88 -11.94 -3.17
N LEU A 487 34.58 -11.73 -2.90
CA LEU A 487 34.12 -10.75 -1.92
C LEU A 487 34.66 -11.03 -0.52
N LEU A 488 34.61 -12.30 -0.09
CA LEU A 488 35.07 -12.73 1.23
C LEU A 488 36.58 -12.49 1.41
N LEU A 489 37.40 -12.81 0.41
CA LEU A 489 38.84 -12.53 0.43
C LEU A 489 39.11 -11.02 0.32
N ASN A 490 38.32 -10.28 -0.45
CA ASN A 490 38.47 -8.84 -0.57
C ASN A 490 38.17 -8.15 0.77
N VAL A 491 37.18 -8.61 1.53
CA VAL A 491 36.83 -7.99 2.81
C VAL A 491 37.71 -8.49 3.96
N MET A 492 37.86 -9.80 4.11
CA MET A 492 38.57 -10.40 5.24
C MET A 492 40.09 -10.40 5.08
N GLY A 493 40.60 -10.14 3.87
CA GLY A 493 42.03 -10.24 3.55
C GLY A 493 42.46 -11.67 3.24
N THR A 494 43.74 -11.84 2.93
CA THR A 494 44.37 -13.16 2.65
C THR A 494 45.02 -13.77 3.89
N GLU A 495 45.02 -13.07 5.02
CA GLU A 495 45.55 -13.53 6.30
C GLU A 495 44.48 -13.52 7.39
N VAL A 496 44.49 -14.52 8.27
CA VAL A 496 43.61 -14.55 9.44
C VAL A 496 44.20 -13.64 10.50
N SER A 497 43.50 -12.58 10.89
CA SER A 497 43.91 -11.71 12.00
C SER A 497 44.21 -12.52 13.28
N THR A 498 45.48 -12.49 13.68
CA THR A 498 46.03 -13.15 14.88
C THR A 498 45.99 -12.24 16.12
N GLY A 499 45.71 -10.94 15.93
CA GLY A 499 45.72 -9.93 16.98
C GLY A 499 44.66 -10.14 18.08
N LYS A 500 45.00 -9.67 19.29
CA LYS A 500 44.06 -9.53 20.43
C LYS A 500 43.10 -8.34 20.26
N ASP A 501 43.37 -7.48 19.27
CA ASP A 501 42.58 -6.31 18.93
C ASP A 501 41.28 -6.78 18.30
N GLY A 502 40.13 -6.48 18.91
CA GLY A 502 38.85 -7.13 18.65
C GLY A 502 38.25 -6.97 17.24
N PHE A 503 38.98 -6.40 16.27
CA PHE A 503 38.54 -6.21 14.89
C PHE A 503 38.43 -7.56 14.17
N GLY A 504 37.27 -7.81 13.55
CA GLY A 504 36.98 -9.04 12.82
C GLY A 504 36.71 -10.29 13.67
N ARG A 505 36.54 -10.14 15.00
CA ARG A 505 36.20 -11.27 15.89
C ARG A 505 34.91 -11.99 15.48
N GLU A 506 33.92 -11.24 15.01
CA GLU A 506 32.59 -11.78 14.67
C GLU A 506 32.63 -12.68 13.43
N TYR A 507 33.50 -12.41 12.45
CA TYR A 507 33.64 -13.25 11.24
C TYR A 507 34.90 -14.12 11.24
N LYS A 508 35.71 -14.11 12.31
CA LYS A 508 36.93 -14.93 12.42
C LYS A 508 36.73 -16.43 12.15
N PRO A 509 35.64 -17.09 12.61
CA PRO A 509 35.39 -18.49 12.26
C PRO A 509 35.17 -18.70 10.76
N LEU A 510 34.47 -17.77 10.10
CA LEU A 510 34.26 -17.80 8.66
C LEU A 510 35.58 -17.59 7.91
N ALA A 511 36.38 -16.58 8.31
CA ALA A 511 37.69 -16.31 7.71
C ALA A 511 38.58 -17.56 7.73
N LYS A 512 38.74 -18.20 8.91
CA LYS A 512 39.52 -19.44 9.04
C LYS A 512 39.05 -20.55 8.10
N ALA A 513 37.73 -20.77 8.02
CA ALA A 513 37.16 -21.82 7.20
C ALA A 513 37.34 -21.53 5.70
N VAL A 514 37.12 -20.28 5.29
CA VAL A 514 37.31 -19.82 3.91
C VAL A 514 38.77 -19.92 3.49
N HIS A 515 39.71 -19.39 4.29
CA HIS A 515 41.14 -19.49 3.98
C HIS A 515 41.61 -20.94 3.89
N ALA A 516 41.20 -21.80 4.82
CA ALA A 516 41.54 -23.22 4.78
C ALA A 516 40.98 -23.92 3.53
N TRP A 517 39.76 -23.57 3.13
CA TRP A 517 39.14 -24.09 1.91
C TRP A 517 39.88 -23.61 0.65
N THR A 518 40.18 -22.31 0.55
CA THR A 518 40.87 -21.68 -0.59
C THR A 518 42.24 -22.30 -0.80
N LYS A 519 43.02 -22.47 0.27
CA LYS A 519 44.35 -23.09 0.21
C LYS A 519 44.32 -24.46 -0.44
N ARG A 520 43.30 -25.27 -0.13
CA ARG A 520 43.20 -26.67 -0.56
C ARG A 520 42.53 -26.86 -1.92
N SER A 521 41.64 -25.94 -2.31
CA SER A 521 40.71 -26.17 -3.42
C SER A 521 40.89 -25.21 -4.60
N TYR A 522 41.52 -24.04 -4.40
CA TYR A 522 41.60 -23.02 -5.45
C TYR A 522 42.40 -23.50 -6.66
N LEU A 523 43.59 -24.09 -6.45
CA LEU A 523 44.44 -24.58 -7.54
C LEU A 523 43.71 -25.62 -8.39
N LYS A 524 42.97 -26.54 -7.75
CA LYS A 524 42.16 -27.52 -8.47
C LYS A 524 41.12 -26.85 -9.38
N ILE A 525 40.43 -25.82 -8.89
CA ILE A 525 39.44 -25.10 -9.69
C ILE A 525 40.13 -24.32 -10.81
N TYR A 526 41.31 -23.74 -10.56
CA TYR A 526 42.09 -23.04 -11.57
C TYR A 526 42.54 -23.98 -12.70
N ASP A 527 42.97 -25.19 -12.36
CA ASP A 527 43.37 -26.22 -13.32
C ASP A 527 42.18 -26.80 -14.11
N ASP A 528 41.06 -27.08 -13.43
CA ASP A 528 39.88 -27.71 -14.04
C ASP A 528 39.02 -26.71 -14.83
N LEU A 529 38.84 -25.49 -14.31
CA LEU A 529 37.90 -24.45 -14.78
C LEU A 529 38.45 -23.02 -14.54
N PRO A 530 39.42 -22.56 -15.35
CA PRO A 530 40.12 -21.29 -15.12
C PRO A 530 39.18 -20.08 -15.07
N ASP A 531 38.17 -20.00 -15.95
CA ASP A 531 37.19 -18.90 -15.97
C ASP A 531 36.45 -18.73 -14.62
N VAL A 532 36.20 -19.84 -13.91
CA VAL A 532 35.55 -19.82 -12.60
C VAL A 532 36.52 -19.37 -11.52
N ALA A 533 37.80 -19.75 -11.60
CA ALA A 533 38.83 -19.29 -10.70
C ALA A 533 39.12 -17.80 -10.89
N GLU A 534 39.15 -17.30 -12.13
CA GLU A 534 39.32 -15.88 -12.43
C GLU A 534 38.21 -15.01 -11.84
N ALA A 535 36.97 -15.52 -11.76
CA ALA A 535 35.87 -14.82 -11.12
C ALA A 535 36.05 -14.58 -9.60
N VAL A 536 37.02 -15.24 -8.96
CA VAL A 536 37.43 -14.98 -7.56
C VAL A 536 38.31 -13.74 -7.45
N LEU A 537 39.01 -13.36 -8.52
CA LEU A 537 39.98 -12.28 -8.56
C LEU A 537 39.29 -10.92 -8.66
N ILE A 538 38.75 -10.46 -7.53
CA ILE A 538 37.97 -9.23 -7.44
C ILE A 538 38.78 -8.11 -6.78
N GLY A 539 38.66 -6.89 -7.30
CA GLY A 539 39.27 -5.69 -6.73
C GLY A 539 40.79 -5.73 -6.81
N GLY A 540 41.45 -5.77 -5.66
CA GLY A 540 42.92 -5.81 -5.56
C GLY A 540 43.53 -7.22 -5.53
N ILE A 541 42.74 -8.27 -5.78
CA ILE A 541 43.20 -9.65 -5.68
C ILE A 541 43.69 -10.14 -7.05
N SER A 542 44.89 -10.71 -7.09
CA SER A 542 45.50 -11.34 -8.26
C SER A 542 46.06 -12.72 -7.93
N TYR A 543 46.24 -13.54 -8.95
CA TYR A 543 46.88 -14.84 -8.82
C TYR A 543 48.31 -14.79 -9.38
N ASP A 544 49.29 -15.15 -8.55
CA ASP A 544 50.69 -15.28 -8.92
C ASP A 544 50.98 -16.75 -9.23
N ALA A 545 51.04 -17.08 -10.52
CA ALA A 545 51.23 -18.44 -11.01
C ALA A 545 52.62 -19.01 -10.70
N ASN A 546 53.64 -18.15 -10.58
CA ASN A 546 55.03 -18.58 -10.33
C ASN A 546 55.17 -19.10 -8.89
N GLU A 547 54.63 -18.34 -7.94
CA GLU A 547 54.71 -18.63 -6.51
C GLU A 547 53.46 -19.38 -5.98
N ARG A 548 52.50 -19.69 -6.87
CA ARG A 548 51.21 -20.37 -6.58
C ARG A 548 50.50 -19.77 -5.38
N ARG A 549 50.29 -18.45 -5.42
CA ARG A 549 49.71 -17.69 -4.31
C ARG A 549 48.69 -16.67 -4.79
N LEU A 550 47.71 -16.38 -3.94
CA LEU A 550 46.84 -15.22 -4.13
C LEU A 550 47.49 -14.01 -3.47
N VAL A 551 47.55 -12.91 -4.21
CA VAL A 551 48.11 -11.64 -3.77
C VAL A 551 46.99 -10.62 -3.69
N LYS A 552 46.79 -10.02 -2.50
CA LYS A 552 45.90 -8.89 -2.33
C LYS A 552 46.72 -7.61 -2.20
N THR A 553 46.62 -6.76 -3.21
CA THR A 553 47.28 -5.46 -3.26
C THR A 553 46.33 -4.39 -2.74
N TYR A 554 46.75 -3.69 -1.70
CA TYR A 554 46.01 -2.56 -1.14
C TYR A 554 46.35 -1.28 -1.88
N LEU A 555 45.53 -0.25 -1.67
CA LEU A 555 45.86 1.10 -2.11
C LEU A 555 47.21 1.55 -1.55
N LYS A 556 48.01 2.18 -2.41
CA LYS A 556 49.31 2.75 -2.05
C LYS A 556 49.23 3.82 -0.95
N GLY A 557 48.14 4.61 -0.93
CA GLY A 557 47.98 5.71 0.02
C GLY A 557 49.19 6.65 0.01
N LEU A 558 49.75 6.93 1.20
CA LEU A 558 50.96 7.75 1.38
C LEU A 558 52.26 6.92 1.37
N SER A 559 52.18 5.59 1.20
CA SER A 559 53.33 4.70 1.26
C SER A 559 54.11 4.70 -0.06
N LYS A 560 55.41 4.36 -0.01
CA LYS A 560 56.26 4.27 -1.22
C LYS A 560 55.80 3.17 -2.17
N GLU A 561 55.31 2.06 -1.63
CA GLU A 561 54.78 0.91 -2.35
C GLU A 561 53.43 0.51 -1.76
N ALA A 562 52.59 -0.12 -2.58
CA ALA A 562 51.31 -0.68 -2.15
C ALA A 562 51.56 -1.87 -1.22
N SER A 563 50.93 -1.87 -0.04
CA SER A 563 51.01 -3.02 0.85
C SER A 563 50.33 -4.23 0.19
N CYS A 564 50.96 -5.39 0.32
CA CYS A 564 50.46 -6.65 -0.24
C CYS A 564 50.31 -7.68 0.89
N GLN A 565 49.24 -8.46 0.82
CA GLN A 565 49.08 -9.66 1.63
C GLN A 565 49.08 -10.90 0.74
N TYR A 566 49.57 -12.02 1.26
CA TYR A 566 49.81 -13.23 0.48
C TYR A 566 49.08 -14.43 1.09
N LEU A 567 48.47 -15.26 0.24
CA LEU A 567 47.93 -16.58 0.61
C LEU A 567 48.58 -17.65 -0.26
N ASN A 568 49.49 -18.43 0.34
CA ASN A 568 50.08 -19.59 -0.32
C ASN A 568 49.04 -20.70 -0.47
N LEU A 569 49.00 -21.33 -1.65
CA LEU A 569 48.05 -22.38 -2.00
C LEU A 569 48.75 -23.74 -2.07
N ASP A 570 48.04 -24.79 -1.68
CA ASP A 570 48.56 -26.16 -1.58
C ASP A 570 47.84 -27.09 -2.57
N HIS A 571 48.58 -27.92 -3.31
CA HIS A 571 48.01 -29.12 -3.91
C HIS A 571 47.87 -30.18 -2.81
N SER A 572 46.71 -30.26 -2.15
CA SER A 572 46.41 -31.38 -1.27
C SER A 572 45.40 -32.32 -1.92
N LEU A 573 45.81 -33.58 -2.14
CA LEU A 573 44.91 -34.68 -2.49
C LEU A 573 43.90 -34.84 -1.36
N VAL A 574 42.61 -34.74 -1.69
CA VAL A 574 41.50 -34.86 -0.74
C VAL A 574 41.46 -36.29 -0.20
N SER A 575 42.02 -36.52 0.98
CA SER A 575 41.60 -37.62 1.84
C SER A 575 40.60 -37.07 2.85
N ASP A 576 39.45 -37.74 2.92
CA ASP A 576 38.26 -37.40 3.69
C ASP A 576 38.52 -36.80 5.07
N ILE A 577 37.79 -35.73 5.40
CA ILE A 577 37.66 -35.25 6.78
C ILE A 577 36.18 -35.40 7.20
N PRO A 578 35.89 -35.94 8.40
CA PRO A 578 34.53 -36.21 8.85
C PRO A 578 33.77 -34.92 9.13
N LEU A 579 32.49 -34.91 8.75
CA LEU A 579 31.54 -33.85 9.08
C LEU A 579 31.30 -33.77 10.60
N GLY A 580 31.90 -32.79 11.27
CA GLY A 580 31.46 -32.27 12.57
C GLY A 580 30.33 -31.24 12.44
#